data_AF-T2K070-F1
#
_entry.id   AF-T2K070-F1
#
_cell.length_a   1.000
_cell.length_b   1.000
_cell.length_c   1.000
_cell.angle_alpha   90.00
_cell.angle_beta   90.00
_cell.angle_gamma   90.00
#
_symmetry.space_group_name_H-M   'P 1'
#
loop_
_entity.id
_entity.type
_entity.pdbx_description
1 polymer ?
#
loop_
_entity_poly.entity_id
_entity_poly.type
_entity_poly.pdbx_seq_one_letter_code
_entity_poly.pdbx_strand_id
1 'polypeptide(L)'
;MSTQLAIKARIAQIKASGPVADPNTWIGYSTITKKGKKYTYYRLMKAVLNTKKPELDNSPKSKFKGKMAKYLGSKDSQAYKDMKKAIQRRNEIQRLERKLREMEKVVSEGQSVPRTNKQPSLTTLVKELRRQIHSLQAEFRAKIESLEQELRQQLSTVQV
;
A
#
# COMPACT_ATOMS: atom_id res chain seq x y z
N MET A 1 -9.23 -21.61 -19.79
CA MET A 1 -8.34 -21.41 -18.63
C MET A 1 -8.41 -19.94 -18.22
N SER A 2 -8.79 -19.62 -16.98
CA SER A 2 -8.76 -18.21 -16.55
C SER A 2 -7.31 -17.70 -16.56
N THR A 3 -7.11 -16.46 -17.01
CA THR A 3 -5.78 -15.83 -17.13
C THR A 3 -5.02 -15.80 -15.80
N GLN A 4 -5.75 -15.67 -14.69
CA GLN A 4 -5.20 -15.75 -13.34
C GLN A 4 -4.64 -17.14 -13.01
N LEU A 5 -5.34 -18.21 -13.39
CA LEU A 5 -4.89 -19.59 -13.16
C LEU A 5 -3.60 -19.89 -13.94
N ALA A 6 -3.52 -19.41 -15.18
CA ALA A 6 -2.30 -19.53 -16.00
C ALA A 6 -1.09 -18.84 -15.36
N ILE A 7 -1.28 -17.65 -14.77
CA ILE A 7 -0.21 -16.92 -14.06
C ILE A 7 0.21 -17.64 -12.79
N LYS A 8 -0.74 -18.14 -11.99
CA LYS A 8 -0.44 -18.95 -10.80
C LYS A 8 0.34 -20.22 -11.17
N ALA A 9 -0.07 -20.93 -12.22
CA ALA A 9 0.62 -22.10 -12.73
C ALA A 9 2.05 -21.75 -13.20
N ARG A 10 2.23 -20.61 -13.88
CA ARG A 10 3.56 -20.16 -14.32
C ARG A 10 4.48 -19.82 -13.13
N ILE A 11 3.96 -19.17 -12.09
CA ILE A 11 4.72 -18.92 -10.85
C ILE A 11 5.16 -20.26 -10.23
N ALA A 12 4.25 -21.24 -10.14
CA ALA A 12 4.57 -22.57 -9.61
C ALA A 12 5.65 -23.27 -10.44
N GLN A 13 5.55 -23.20 -11.78
CA GLN A 13 6.57 -23.75 -12.69
C GLN A 13 7.94 -23.09 -12.48
N ILE A 14 8.01 -21.77 -12.32
CA ILE A 14 9.28 -21.07 -12.07
C ILE A 14 9.85 -21.48 -10.72
N LYS A 15 9.02 -21.59 -9.67
CA LYS A 15 9.45 -22.07 -8.35
C LYS A 15 9.96 -23.53 -8.40
N ALA A 16 9.34 -24.38 -9.21
CA ALA A 16 9.77 -25.77 -9.41
C ALA A 16 11.08 -25.89 -10.24
N SER A 17 11.37 -24.91 -11.11
CA SER A 17 12.56 -24.92 -11.98
C SER A 17 13.90 -24.74 -11.25
N GLY A 18 13.87 -24.48 -9.95
CA GLY A 18 15.07 -24.38 -9.12
C GLY A 18 15.00 -23.26 -8.08
N PRO A 19 16.10 -23.02 -7.35
CA PRO A 19 16.12 -22.09 -6.24
C PRO A 19 15.82 -20.65 -6.69
N VAL A 20 15.06 -19.97 -5.85
CA VAL A 20 14.68 -18.56 -6.00
C VAL A 20 15.47 -17.77 -4.96
N ALA A 21 16.06 -16.65 -5.37
CA ALA A 21 16.84 -15.84 -4.45
C ALA A 21 15.97 -15.16 -3.39
N ASP A 22 16.54 -14.98 -2.20
CA ASP A 22 15.92 -14.26 -1.09
C ASP A 22 15.43 -12.85 -1.52
N PRO A 23 14.37 -12.34 -0.87
CA PRO A 23 13.93 -10.96 -1.03
C PRO A 23 15.06 -9.97 -0.73
N ASN A 24 15.09 -8.84 -1.44
CA ASN A 24 16.03 -7.74 -1.24
C ASN A 24 17.51 -8.15 -1.27
N THR A 25 17.84 -9.13 -2.12
CA THR A 25 19.22 -9.54 -2.40
C THR A 25 19.69 -9.10 -3.78
N TRP A 26 20.98 -8.81 -3.92
CA TRP A 26 21.62 -8.47 -5.20
C TRP A 26 23.06 -8.97 -5.23
N ILE A 27 23.64 -9.07 -6.42
CA ILE A 27 25.06 -9.40 -6.54
C ILE A 27 25.87 -8.11 -6.52
N GLY A 28 26.67 -7.92 -5.48
CA GLY A 28 27.70 -6.89 -5.43
C GLY A 28 29.04 -7.42 -5.93
N TYR A 29 29.97 -6.52 -6.19
CA TYR A 29 31.34 -6.87 -6.54
C TYR A 29 32.35 -6.00 -5.79
N SER A 30 33.59 -6.44 -5.77
CA SER A 30 34.75 -5.66 -5.30
C SER A 30 35.94 -6.01 -6.16
N THR A 31 36.72 -5.01 -6.52
CA THR A 31 37.91 -5.19 -7.35
C THR A 31 39.15 -4.89 -6.51
N ILE A 32 40.12 -5.80 -6.55
CA ILE A 32 41.38 -5.69 -5.82
C ILE A 32 42.51 -5.83 -6.83
N THR A 33 43.50 -4.95 -6.75
CA THR A 33 44.72 -5.04 -7.57
C THR A 33 45.83 -5.69 -6.76
N LYS A 34 46.41 -6.79 -7.26
CA LYS A 34 47.52 -7.50 -6.60
C LYS A 34 48.59 -7.83 -7.64
N LYS A 35 49.85 -7.45 -7.36
CA LYS A 35 51.00 -7.66 -8.28
C LYS A 35 50.71 -7.19 -9.72
N GLY A 36 50.11 -6.01 -9.87
CA GLY A 36 49.74 -5.42 -11.18
C GLY A 36 48.50 -6.03 -11.85
N LYS A 37 47.94 -7.13 -11.35
CA LYS A 37 46.74 -7.78 -11.92
C LYS A 37 45.48 -7.39 -11.12
N LYS A 38 44.37 -7.13 -11.83
CA LYS A 38 43.06 -6.81 -11.23
C LYS A 38 42.23 -8.07 -11.05
N TYR A 39 41.69 -8.27 -9.86
CA TYR A 39 40.83 -9.39 -9.50
C TYR A 39 39.47 -8.87 -9.06
N THR A 40 38.40 -9.32 -9.70
CA THR A 40 37.02 -8.96 -9.34
C THR A 40 36.34 -10.13 -8.65
N TYR A 41 35.87 -9.87 -7.43
CA TYR A 41 35.16 -10.85 -6.60
C TYR A 41 33.70 -10.44 -6.48
N TYR A 42 32.81 -11.39 -6.71
CA TYR A 42 31.38 -11.23 -6.60
C TYR A 42 30.88 -11.80 -5.28
N ARG A 43 29.88 -11.12 -4.71
CA ARG A 43 29.27 -11.46 -3.43
C ARG A 43 27.77 -11.24 -3.49
N LEU A 44 27.02 -12.11 -2.84
CA LEU A 44 25.61 -11.91 -2.59
C LEU A 44 25.47 -10.91 -1.44
N MET A 45 24.73 -9.84 -1.70
CA MET A 45 24.36 -8.81 -0.75
C MET A 45 22.89 -8.95 -0.37
N LYS A 46 22.54 -8.52 0.84
CA LYS A 46 21.17 -8.47 1.36
C LYS A 46 20.92 -7.13 2.04
N ALA A 47 19.76 -6.53 1.81
CA ALA A 47 19.35 -5.34 2.53
C ALA A 47 18.95 -5.74 3.95
N VAL A 48 19.52 -5.07 4.95
CA VAL A 48 19.20 -5.26 6.37
C VAL A 48 18.85 -3.90 6.96
N LEU A 49 17.88 -3.88 7.88
CA LEU A 49 17.51 -2.65 8.59
C LEU A 49 18.74 -2.06 9.29
N ASN A 50 18.91 -0.74 9.19
CA ASN A 50 19.95 -0.05 9.91
C ASN A 50 19.48 0.18 11.36
N THR A 51 19.96 -0.65 12.28
CA THR A 51 19.60 -0.59 13.72
C THR A 51 20.48 0.38 14.52
N LYS A 52 21.49 1.01 13.91
CA LYS A 52 22.29 2.02 14.61
C LYS A 52 21.42 3.26 14.84
N LYS A 53 21.32 3.72 16.09
CA LYS A 53 20.75 5.03 16.42
C LYS A 53 21.43 6.10 15.55
N PRO A 54 20.70 7.11 15.07
CA PRO A 54 21.35 8.24 14.42
C PRO A 54 22.34 8.84 15.43
N GLU A 55 23.63 8.61 15.21
CA GLU A 55 24.64 9.53 15.71
C GLU A 55 24.27 10.93 15.25
N LEU A 56 24.61 11.91 16.07
CA LEU A 56 24.36 13.35 15.95
C LEU A 56 24.84 14.02 14.65
N ASP A 57 25.19 13.23 13.63
CA ASP A 57 25.50 13.65 12.28
C ASP A 57 24.21 13.73 11.47
N ASN A 58 23.85 14.96 11.08
CA ASN A 58 22.68 15.37 10.29
C ASN A 58 22.61 14.80 8.85
N SER A 59 23.24 13.67 8.56
CA SER A 59 23.09 12.98 7.28
C SER A 59 21.87 12.05 7.32
N PRO A 60 20.95 12.12 6.32
CA PRO A 60 19.87 11.16 6.19
C PRO A 60 20.44 9.77 5.86
N LYS A 61 20.81 9.00 6.89
CA LYS A 61 21.31 7.63 6.74
C LYS A 61 20.15 6.78 6.21
N SER A 62 20.39 6.06 5.10
CA SER A 62 19.44 5.10 4.54
C SER A 62 18.92 4.15 5.64
N LYS A 63 17.60 3.92 5.67
CA LYS A 63 16.93 2.96 6.57
C LYS A 63 17.47 1.54 6.40
N PHE A 64 18.08 1.23 5.27
CA PHE A 64 18.66 -0.07 4.95
C PHE A 64 20.16 0.03 4.68
N LYS A 65 20.91 -0.92 5.20
CA LYS A 65 22.33 -1.15 4.89
C LYS A 65 22.51 -2.46 4.11
N GLY A 66 23.41 -2.46 3.13
CA GLY A 66 23.80 -3.69 2.44
C GLY A 66 24.75 -4.50 3.29
N LYS A 67 24.36 -5.72 3.66
CA LYS A 67 25.24 -6.70 4.32
C LYS A 67 25.58 -7.80 3.33
N MET A 68 26.84 -8.22 3.32
CA MET A 68 27.24 -9.41 2.57
C MET A 68 26.63 -10.65 3.21
N ALA A 69 25.95 -11.47 2.41
CA ALA A 69 25.36 -12.73 2.82
C ALA A 69 26.27 -13.92 2.47
N LYS A 70 26.87 -13.93 1.27
CA LYS A 70 27.69 -15.05 0.79
C LYS A 70 28.71 -14.61 -0.27
N TYR A 71 29.90 -15.19 -0.27
CA TYR A 71 30.85 -15.04 -1.38
C TYR A 71 30.44 -15.93 -2.57
N LEU A 72 30.49 -15.37 -3.79
CA LEU A 72 30.14 -16.09 -5.03
C LEU A 72 31.37 -16.42 -5.88
N GLY A 73 32.53 -15.82 -5.57
CA GLY A 73 33.79 -16.04 -6.28
C GLY A 73 33.93 -15.14 -7.50
N SER A 74 34.43 -15.69 -8.61
CA SER A 74 34.57 -14.98 -9.88
C SER A 74 33.25 -14.99 -10.68
N LYS A 75 33.22 -14.28 -11.81
CA LYS A 75 32.09 -14.25 -12.73
C LYS A 75 31.77 -15.63 -13.33
N ASP A 76 32.80 -16.45 -13.49
CA ASP A 76 32.68 -17.75 -14.16
C ASP A 76 32.34 -18.89 -13.19
N SER A 77 32.44 -18.63 -11.89
CA SER A 77 32.05 -19.53 -10.81
C SER A 77 30.61 -20.01 -10.98
N GLN A 78 30.39 -21.30 -10.74
CA GLN A 78 29.05 -21.90 -10.77
C GLN A 78 28.12 -21.20 -9.76
N ALA A 79 28.63 -20.86 -8.58
CA ALA A 79 27.85 -20.16 -7.55
C ALA A 79 27.33 -18.78 -8.02
N TYR A 80 28.13 -18.04 -8.80
CA TYR A 80 27.69 -16.76 -9.38
C TYR A 80 26.59 -16.99 -10.42
N LYS A 81 26.79 -17.95 -11.34
CA LYS A 81 25.82 -18.26 -12.40
C LYS A 81 24.49 -18.73 -11.84
N ASP A 82 24.51 -19.61 -10.84
CA ASP A 82 23.32 -20.13 -10.18
C ASP A 82 22.57 -19.03 -9.44
N MET A 83 23.29 -18.16 -8.72
CA MET A 83 22.67 -17.03 -8.02
C MET A 83 22.07 -16.02 -8.99
N LYS A 84 22.72 -15.77 -10.13
CA LYS A 84 22.19 -14.90 -11.18
C LYS A 84 20.86 -15.46 -11.73
N LYS A 85 20.79 -16.77 -11.99
CA LYS A 85 19.55 -17.46 -12.39
C LYS A 85 18.48 -17.38 -11.29
N ALA A 86 18.86 -17.59 -10.03
CA ALA A 86 17.93 -17.51 -8.89
C ALA A 86 17.32 -16.11 -8.71
N ILE A 87 18.11 -15.05 -8.90
CA ILE A 87 17.62 -13.65 -8.89
C ILE A 87 16.70 -13.40 -10.09
N GLN A 88 17.03 -13.92 -11.27
CA GLN A 88 16.16 -13.79 -12.45
C GLN A 88 14.80 -14.45 -12.22
N ARG A 89 14.77 -15.68 -11.66
CA ARG A 89 13.53 -16.36 -11.27
C ARG A 89 12.71 -15.51 -10.30
N ARG A 90 13.36 -14.96 -9.26
CA ARG A 90 12.70 -14.09 -8.28
C ARG A 90 12.06 -12.87 -8.95
N ASN A 91 12.79 -12.19 -9.82
CA ASN A 91 12.28 -10.99 -10.50
C ASN A 91 11.07 -11.31 -11.39
N GLU A 92 11.11 -12.44 -12.08
CA GLU A 92 9.98 -12.89 -12.90
C GLU A 92 8.76 -13.24 -12.05
N ILE A 93 8.95 -13.94 -10.94
CA ILE A 93 7.87 -14.20 -9.96
C ILE A 93 7.26 -12.88 -9.49
N GLN A 94 8.08 -11.90 -9.08
CA GLN A 94 7.59 -10.60 -8.61
C GLN A 94 6.82 -9.83 -9.70
N ARG A 95 7.22 -9.95 -10.96
CA ARG A 95 6.50 -9.36 -12.10
C ARG A 95 5.12 -9.99 -12.26
N LEU A 96 5.05 -11.31 -12.20
CA LEU A 96 3.80 -12.07 -12.31
C LEU A 96 2.86 -11.80 -11.13
N GLU A 97 3.39 -11.72 -9.90
CA GLU A 97 2.62 -11.37 -8.70
C GLU A 97 2.09 -9.93 -8.74
N ARG A 98 2.82 -8.99 -9.33
CA ARG A 98 2.30 -7.63 -9.58
C ARG A 98 1.14 -7.66 -10.57
N LYS A 99 1.29 -8.36 -11.69
CA LYS A 99 0.24 -8.51 -12.69
C LYS A 99 -1.04 -9.12 -12.09
N LEU A 100 -0.87 -10.14 -11.25
CA LEU A 100 -1.99 -10.78 -10.55
C LEU A 100 -2.73 -9.80 -9.63
N ARG A 101 -1.99 -9.02 -8.82
CA ARG A 101 -2.57 -7.96 -7.98
C ARG A 101 -3.27 -6.87 -8.77
N GLU A 102 -2.72 -6.46 -9.92
CA GLU A 102 -3.35 -5.48 -10.80
C GLU A 102 -4.68 -6.01 -11.35
N MET A 103 -4.75 -7.27 -11.78
CA MET A 103 -6.00 -7.89 -12.22
C MET A 103 -7.02 -8.03 -11.09
N GLU A 104 -6.59 -8.42 -9.89
CA GLU A 104 -7.47 -8.45 -8.71
C GLU A 104 -8.00 -7.06 -8.36
N LYS A 105 -7.15 -6.04 -8.48
CA LYS A 105 -7.55 -4.64 -8.28
C LYS A 105 -8.55 -4.19 -9.33
N VAL A 106 -8.37 -4.50 -10.62
CA VAL A 106 -9.32 -4.16 -11.69
C VAL A 106 -10.66 -4.87 -11.51
N VAL A 107 -10.67 -6.14 -11.06
CA VAL A 107 -11.93 -6.83 -10.72
C VAL A 107 -12.60 -6.16 -9.52
N SER A 108 -11.82 -5.80 -8.49
CA SER A 108 -12.32 -5.07 -7.33
C SER A 108 -12.77 -3.66 -7.67
N GLU A 109 -12.18 -2.99 -8.67
CA GLU A 109 -12.55 -1.65 -9.12
C GLU A 109 -13.73 -1.66 -10.11
N GLY A 110 -13.85 -2.71 -10.94
CA GLY A 110 -15.05 -2.99 -11.73
C GLY A 110 -16.27 -3.37 -10.89
N GLN A 111 -16.05 -3.83 -9.65
CA GLN A 111 -17.06 -3.96 -8.60
C GLN A 111 -17.06 -2.80 -7.60
N SER A 112 -16.09 -1.89 -7.66
CA SER A 112 -16.10 -0.71 -6.79
C SER A 112 -17.05 0.29 -7.41
N VAL A 113 -18.20 0.43 -6.76
CA VAL A 113 -19.00 1.66 -6.80
C VAL A 113 -18.01 2.83 -6.78
N PRO A 114 -18.08 3.78 -7.73
CA PRO A 114 -17.09 4.83 -7.85
C PRO A 114 -16.87 5.50 -6.49
N ARG A 115 -15.59 5.68 -6.11
CA ARG A 115 -15.17 6.44 -4.92
C ARG A 115 -15.46 7.95 -5.06
N THR A 116 -16.62 8.31 -5.60
CA THR A 116 -17.14 9.69 -5.62
C THR A 116 -17.92 10.03 -4.36
N ASN A 117 -18.38 9.04 -3.59
CA ASN A 117 -18.91 9.30 -2.24
C ASN A 117 -17.77 9.29 -1.23
N LYS A 118 -17.00 10.39 -1.20
CA LYS A 118 -16.32 10.79 0.04
C LYS A 118 -17.42 10.91 1.08
N GLN A 119 -17.49 9.97 2.02
CA GLN A 119 -18.40 10.12 3.16
C GLN A 119 -18.17 11.52 3.75
N PRO A 120 -19.23 12.32 3.95
CA PRO A 120 -19.07 13.64 4.53
C PRO A 120 -18.33 13.47 5.86
N SER A 121 -17.37 14.36 6.13
CA SER A 121 -16.68 14.32 7.42
C SER A 121 -17.74 14.41 8.53
N LEU A 122 -17.46 13.77 9.68
CA LEU A 122 -18.33 13.84 10.86
C LEU A 122 -18.76 15.27 11.17
N THR A 123 -17.87 16.25 10.94
CA THR A 123 -18.14 17.68 11.10
C THR A 123 -19.26 18.20 10.18
N THR A 124 -19.29 17.77 8.92
CA THR A 124 -20.36 18.14 7.97
C THR A 124 -21.68 17.51 8.37
N LEU A 125 -21.67 16.24 8.79
CA LEU A 125 -22.88 15.55 9.25
C LEU A 125 -23.47 16.25 10.49
N VAL A 126 -22.62 16.61 11.45
CA VAL A 126 -23.03 17.31 12.68
C VAL A 126 -23.60 18.70 12.37
N LYS A 127 -23.03 19.43 11.39
CA LYS A 127 -23.57 20.73 10.96
C LYS A 127 -24.97 20.59 10.35
N GLU A 128 -25.18 19.59 9.49
CA GLU A 128 -26.48 19.37 8.87
C GLU A 128 -27.53 18.95 9.90
N LEU A 129 -27.16 18.07 10.85
CA LEU A 129 -28.05 17.65 11.93
C LEU A 129 -28.49 18.84 12.81
N ARG A 130 -27.56 19.75 13.13
CA ARG A 130 -27.89 20.99 13.86
C ARG A 130 -28.83 21.88 13.07
N ARG A 131 -28.63 22.01 11.75
CA ARG A 131 -29.51 22.78 10.86
C ARG A 131 -30.93 22.22 10.87
N GLN A 132 -31.08 20.90 10.76
CA GLN A 132 -32.37 20.21 10.81
C GLN A 132 -33.07 20.41 12.16
N ILE A 133 -32.34 20.28 13.28
CA ILE A 133 -32.88 20.52 14.61
C ILE A 133 -33.39 21.97 14.75
N HIS A 134 -32.63 22.95 14.27
CA HIS A 134 -33.07 24.35 14.33
C HIS A 134 -34.30 24.64 13.46
N SER A 135 -34.38 24.06 12.26
CA SER A 135 -35.57 24.18 11.41
C SER A 135 -36.80 23.61 12.10
N LEU A 136 -36.68 22.40 12.64
CA LEU A 136 -37.77 21.72 13.32
C LEU A 136 -38.23 22.48 14.57
N GLN A 137 -37.30 23.05 15.34
CA GLN A 137 -37.62 23.91 16.48
C GLN A 137 -38.40 25.17 16.07
N ALA A 138 -38.05 25.78 14.94
CA ALA A 138 -38.75 26.95 14.42
C ALA A 138 -40.17 26.60 13.97
N GLU A 139 -40.34 25.47 13.28
CA GLU A 139 -41.65 24.94 12.86
C GLU A 139 -42.56 24.67 14.05
N PHE A 140 -42.04 24.02 15.11
CA PHE A 140 -42.82 23.78 16.33
C PHE A 140 -43.24 25.08 17.01
N ARG A 141 -42.36 26.08 17.09
CA ARG A 141 -42.71 27.39 17.68
C ARG A 141 -43.81 28.09 16.89
N ALA A 142 -43.67 28.14 15.57
CA ALA A 142 -44.68 28.74 14.70
C ALA A 142 -46.04 28.02 14.83
N LYS A 143 -46.02 26.68 14.97
CA LYS A 143 -47.25 25.91 15.15
C LYS A 143 -47.89 26.18 16.51
N ILE A 144 -47.10 26.30 17.58
CA ILE A 144 -47.60 26.68 18.92
C ILE A 144 -48.24 28.07 18.87
N GLU A 145 -47.55 29.06 18.29
CA GLU A 145 -48.09 30.43 18.17
C GLU A 145 -49.39 30.47 17.35
N SER A 146 -49.47 29.70 16.26
CA SER A 146 -50.69 29.57 15.46
C SER A 146 -51.85 28.97 16.25
N LEU A 147 -51.60 27.91 17.04
CA LEU A 147 -52.63 27.28 17.87
C LEU A 147 -53.07 28.19 19.01
N GLU A 148 -52.14 28.93 19.62
CA GLU A 148 -52.47 29.92 20.65
C GLU A 148 -53.35 31.06 20.09
N GLN A 149 -53.06 31.52 18.86
CA GLN A 149 -53.91 32.52 18.19
C GLN A 149 -55.30 31.98 17.87
N GLU A 150 -55.39 30.76 17.34
CA GLU A 150 -56.68 30.12 17.04
C GLU A 150 -57.52 29.94 18.30
N LEU A 151 -56.91 29.50 19.41
CA LEU A 151 -57.58 29.37 20.70
C LEU A 151 -58.08 30.73 21.22
N ARG A 152 -57.27 31.78 21.11
CA ARG A 152 -57.68 33.14 21.49
C ARG A 152 -58.85 33.66 20.66
N GLN A 153 -58.86 33.37 19.35
CA GLN A 153 -59.97 33.74 18.47
C GLN A 153 -61.25 32.99 18.85
N GLN A 154 -61.17 31.68 19.09
CA GLN A 154 -62.32 30.87 19.53
C GLN A 154 -62.90 31.39 20.86
N LEU A 155 -62.05 31.71 21.83
CA LEU A 155 -62.48 32.28 23.11
C LEU A 155 -63.12 33.67 22.95
N SER A 156 -62.61 34.51 22.04
CA SER A 156 -63.20 35.81 21.73
C SER A 156 -64.56 35.70 21.02
N THR A 157 -64.79 34.67 20.21
CA THR A 157 -66.09 34.46 19.53
C THR A 157 -67.17 33.86 20.44
N VAL A 158 -66.79 33.25 21.57
CA VAL A 158 -67.71 32.65 22.56
C VAL A 158 -68.19 33.68 23.61
N GLN A 159 -67.55 34.85 23.71
CA GLN A 159 -67.90 35.91 24.66
C GLN A 159 -68.80 37.02 24.07
N VAL A 160 -69.47 36.78 22.94
CA VAL A 160 -70.48 37.69 22.34
C VAL A 160 -71.86 37.08 22.45
#